data_AF-A0A6I9P9E3-F1
#
_entry.id   AF-A0A6I9P9E3-F1
#
_cell.length_a   1.000
_cell.length_b   1.000
_cell.length_c   1.000
_cell.angle_alpha   90.00
_cell.angle_beta   90.00
_cell.angle_gamma   90.00
#
_symmetry.space_group_name_H-M   'P 1'
#
loop_
_entity.id
_entity.type
_entity.pdbx_description
1 polymer ?
#
loop_
_entity_poly.entity_id
_entity_poly.type
_entity_poly.pdbx_seq_one_letter_code
_entity_poly.pdbx_strand_id
1 'polypeptide(L)'
;GVGEVCNFAAYMFAPATLVTPLGALSVLISAVLAPYLLGEQLNVVGKLGCLLCVLGSILLVIHAPQEQEVTSLQDMTYKLLDPGFLVYLSAVLLLCSVLVFYFSPRVGRSNILVYISVCSLLGAFTVASVKGLAIAINT
;
A
#
# COMPACT_ATOMS: atom_id res chain seq x y z
N GLY A 1 -1.33 -17.59 2.49
CA GLY A 1 -0.56 -18.84 2.28
C GLY A 1 0.33 -18.71 1.06
N VAL A 2 0.12 -19.53 0.01
CA VAL A 2 0.99 -19.56 -1.18
C VAL A 2 1.01 -18.23 -1.95
N GLY A 3 -0.15 -17.58 -2.12
CA GLY A 3 -0.24 -16.30 -2.84
C GLY A 3 0.54 -15.15 -2.19
N GLU A 4 0.61 -15.13 -0.86
CA GLU A 4 1.38 -14.11 -0.13
C GLU A 4 2.89 -14.33 -0.28
N VAL A 5 3.33 -15.59 -0.30
CA VAL A 5 4.74 -15.95 -0.56
C VAL A 5 5.12 -15.56 -1.98
N CYS A 6 4.27 -15.80 -2.98
CA CYS A 6 4.52 -15.36 -4.35
C CYS A 6 4.55 -13.83 -4.49
N ASN A 7 3.66 -13.11 -3.79
CA ASN A 7 3.66 -11.66 -3.77
C ASN A 7 4.94 -11.09 -3.13
N PHE A 8 5.39 -11.70 -2.03
CA PHE A 8 6.65 -11.34 -1.39
C PHE A 8 7.86 -11.62 -2.30
N ALA A 9 7.88 -12.79 -2.96
CA ALA A 9 8.91 -13.13 -3.94
C ALA A 9 8.93 -12.11 -5.10
N ALA A 10 7.77 -11.70 -5.61
CA ALA A 10 7.68 -10.69 -6.67
C ALA A 10 8.30 -9.34 -6.24
N TYR A 11 8.08 -8.90 -4.99
CA TYR A 11 8.73 -7.69 -4.46
C TYR A 11 10.24 -7.81 -4.28
N MET A 12 10.79 -9.02 -4.15
CA MET A 12 12.24 -9.23 -4.11
C MET A 12 12.88 -9.26 -5.51
N PHE A 13 12.16 -9.73 -6.53
CA PHE A 13 12.69 -9.89 -7.88
C PHE A 13 12.38 -8.72 -8.83
N ALA A 14 11.37 -7.90 -8.51
CA ALA A 14 10.97 -6.78 -9.35
C ALA A 14 10.86 -5.47 -8.54
N PRO A 15 11.17 -4.31 -9.15
CA PRO A 15 10.94 -3.00 -8.56
C PRO A 15 9.52 -2.89 -8.01
N ALA A 16 9.37 -2.37 -6.79
CA ALA A 16 8.05 -2.17 -6.19
C ALA A 16 7.15 -1.29 -7.07
N THR A 17 7.75 -0.42 -7.87
CA THR A 17 7.12 0.46 -8.86
C THR A 17 6.42 -0.29 -9.98
N LEU A 18 6.83 -1.53 -10.29
CA LEU A 18 6.20 -2.41 -11.28
C LEU A 18 5.20 -3.37 -10.64
N VAL A 19 5.48 -3.86 -9.43
CA VAL A 19 4.60 -4.81 -8.73
C VAL A 19 3.30 -4.15 -8.27
N THR A 20 3.37 -2.91 -7.79
CA THR A 20 2.21 -2.16 -7.28
C THR A 20 1.12 -1.90 -8.34
N PRO A 21 1.41 -1.40 -9.56
CA PRO A 21 0.40 -1.24 -10.59
C PRO A 21 -0.14 -2.58 -11.12
N LEU A 22 0.67 -3.64 -11.15
CA LEU A 22 0.23 -4.99 -11.51
C LEU A 22 -0.82 -5.53 -10.52
N GLY A 23 -0.60 -5.31 -9.22
CA GLY A 23 -1.58 -5.62 -8.18
C GLY A 23 -2.87 -4.82 -8.33
N ALA A 24 -2.76 -3.51 -8.63
CA ALA A 24 -3.91 -2.65 -8.87
C ALA A 24 -4.75 -3.10 -10.08
N LEU A 25 -4.09 -3.51 -11.17
CA LEU A 25 -4.75 -4.05 -12.36
C LEU A 25 -5.53 -5.35 -12.06
N SER A 26 -5.01 -6.23 -11.20
CA SER A 26 -5.72 -7.45 -10.80
C SER A 26 -7.05 -7.12 -10.11
N VAL A 27 -7.08 -6.12 -9.22
CA VAL A 27 -8.31 -5.65 -8.57
C VAL A 27 -9.30 -5.06 -9.57
N LEU A 28 -8.81 -4.31 -10.56
CA LEU A 28 -9.65 -3.74 -11.62
C LEU A 28 -10.29 -4.82 -12.50
N ILE A 29 -9.53 -5.84 -12.89
CA ILE A 29 -10.04 -6.96 -13.68
C ILE A 29 -11.13 -7.69 -12.90
N SER A 30 -10.91 -7.98 -11.62
CA SER A 30 -11.94 -8.59 -10.76
C SER A 30 -13.19 -7.74 -10.63
N ALA A 31 -13.04 -6.42 -10.48
CA ALA A 31 -14.18 -5.50 -10.40
C ALA A 31 -14.99 -5.47 -11.72
N VAL A 32 -14.32 -5.52 -12.88
CA VAL A 32 -15.00 -5.59 -14.18
C VAL A 32 -15.68 -6.93 -14.38
N LEU A 33 -15.07 -8.05 -13.96
CA LEU A 33 -15.62 -9.39 -14.14
C LEU A 33 -16.79 -9.70 -13.18
N ALA A 34 -16.83 -9.10 -11.99
CA ALA A 34 -17.88 -9.30 -10.99
C ALA A 34 -19.32 -9.11 -11.52
N PRO A 35 -19.68 -8.02 -12.24
CA PRO A 35 -21.01 -7.89 -12.82
C PRO A 35 -21.34 -8.93 -13.90
N TYR A 36 -20.34 -9.45 -14.63
CA TYR A 36 -20.56 -10.45 -15.68
C TYR A 36 -20.68 -11.89 -15.15
N LEU A 37 -19.88 -12.25 -14.14
CA LEU A 37 -19.84 -13.62 -13.59
C LEU A 37 -20.79 -13.81 -12.40
N LEU A 38 -20.92 -12.81 -11.52
CA LEU A 38 -21.74 -12.90 -10.30
C LEU A 38 -23.09 -12.17 -10.42
N GLY A 39 -23.29 -11.36 -11.47
CA GLY A 39 -24.51 -10.57 -11.65
C GLY A 39 -24.67 -9.40 -10.68
N GLU A 40 -23.59 -9.02 -9.97
CA GLU A 40 -23.62 -7.91 -9.02
C GLU A 40 -23.58 -6.54 -9.72
N GLN A 41 -24.41 -5.61 -9.24
CA GLN A 41 -24.38 -4.23 -9.72
C GLN A 41 -23.35 -3.42 -8.94
N LEU A 42 -22.35 -2.89 -9.63
CA LEU A 42 -21.35 -1.99 -9.04
C LEU A 42 -22.01 -0.67 -8.62
N ASN A 43 -22.04 -0.44 -7.31
CA ASN A 43 -22.49 0.82 -6.73
C ASN A 43 -21.60 1.99 -7.21
N VAL A 44 -22.12 3.23 -7.12
CA VAL A 44 -21.42 4.46 -7.53
C VAL A 44 -20.06 4.59 -6.84
N VAL A 45 -19.98 4.19 -5.56
CA VAL A 45 -18.72 4.13 -4.79
C VAL A 45 -17.72 3.14 -5.38
N GLY A 46 -18.18 1.99 -5.88
CA GLY A 46 -17.33 0.99 -6.53
C GLY A 46 -16.77 1.50 -7.87
N LYS A 47 -17.61 2.16 -8.67
CA LYS A 47 -17.17 2.82 -9.93
C LYS A 47 -16.16 3.93 -9.66
N LEU A 48 -16.41 4.76 -8.65
CA LEU A 48 -15.49 5.82 -8.24
C LEU A 48 -14.17 5.24 -7.72
N GLY A 49 -14.22 4.15 -6.96
CA GLY A 49 -13.05 3.41 -6.49
C GLY A 49 -12.20 2.85 -7.63
N CYS A 50 -12.83 2.24 -8.64
CA CYS A 50 -12.12 1.79 -9.85
C CYS A 50 -11.45 2.97 -10.58
N LEU A 51 -12.16 4.09 -10.75
CA LEU A 51 -11.59 5.28 -11.37
C LEU A 51 -10.38 5.81 -10.59
N LEU A 52 -10.48 5.92 -9.26
CA LEU A 52 -9.38 6.34 -8.40
C LEU A 52 -8.18 5.37 -8.49
N CYS A 53 -8.43 4.06 -8.56
CA CYS A 53 -7.38 3.05 -8.69
C CYS A 53 -6.63 3.16 -10.02
N VAL A 54 -7.34 3.39 -11.13
CA VAL A 54 -6.73 3.66 -12.45
C VAL A 54 -5.90 4.93 -12.42
N LEU A 55 -6.47 6.04 -11.92
CA LEU A 55 -5.77 7.32 -11.82
C LEU A 55 -4.52 7.22 -10.94
N GLY A 56 -4.63 6.56 -9.78
CA GLY A 56 -3.51 6.32 -8.87
C GLY A 56 -2.41 5.47 -9.51
N SER A 57 -2.77 4.42 -10.24
CA SER A 57 -1.80 3.58 -10.96
C SER A 57 -1.07 4.35 -12.05
N ILE A 58 -1.79 5.19 -12.82
CA ILE A 58 -1.19 6.05 -13.86
C ILE A 58 -0.26 7.09 -13.22
N LEU A 59 -0.72 7.77 -12.17
CA LEU A 59 0.09 8.75 -11.44
C LEU A 59 1.36 8.11 -10.88
N LEU A 60 1.26 6.90 -10.31
CA LEU A 60 2.41 6.15 -9.81
C LEU A 60 3.39 5.82 -10.94
N VAL A 61 2.91 5.34 -12.09
CA VAL A 61 3.79 5.02 -13.23
C VAL A 61 4.45 6.27 -13.84
N ILE A 62 3.72 7.38 -13.97
CA ILE A 62 4.25 8.62 -14.57
C ILE A 62 5.22 9.33 -13.62
N HIS A 63 4.87 9.42 -12.34
CA HIS A 63 5.70 10.07 -11.32
C HIS A 63 6.61 9.08 -10.62
N ALA A 64 6.73 7.85 -11.12
CA ALA A 64 7.70 6.87 -10.65
C ALA A 64 9.08 7.52 -10.72
N PRO A 65 9.67 7.94 -9.58
CA PRO A 65 11.06 8.34 -9.63
C PRO A 65 11.82 7.13 -10.14
N GLN A 66 12.76 7.33 -11.08
CA GLN A 66 13.72 6.27 -11.38
C GLN A 66 14.33 5.90 -10.04
N GLU A 67 14.13 4.64 -9.62
CA GLU A 67 14.76 4.13 -8.42
C GLU A 67 16.26 4.35 -8.65
N GLN A 68 16.80 5.38 -8.01
CA GLN A 68 18.23 5.48 -7.80
C GLN A 68 18.53 4.20 -7.04
N GLU A 69 19.14 3.23 -7.73
CA GLU A 69 19.75 2.09 -7.09
C GLU A 69 20.64 2.68 -6.00
N VAL A 70 20.15 2.65 -4.76
CA VAL A 70 20.92 3.01 -3.58
C VAL A 70 21.95 1.90 -3.43
N THR A 71 22.99 2.04 -4.23
CA THR A 71 24.19 1.19 -4.34
C THR A 71 25.12 1.40 -3.15
N SER A 72 24.66 2.01 -2.05
CA SER A 72 25.38 2.03 -0.78
C SER A 72 24.45 2.26 0.42
N LEU A 73 24.47 1.29 1.33
CA LEU A 73 23.72 1.23 2.59
C LEU A 73 24.06 2.34 3.60
N GLN A 74 25.22 2.97 3.45
CA GLN A 74 25.75 3.94 4.41
C GLN A 74 25.01 5.30 4.32
N ASP A 75 24.61 5.73 3.13
CA ASP A 75 23.86 6.99 2.93
C ASP A 75 22.37 6.86 3.28
N MET A 76 21.78 5.68 3.10
CA MET A 76 20.39 5.42 3.51
C MET A 76 20.26 5.24 5.02
N THR A 77 21.21 4.58 5.69
CA THR A 77 21.19 4.43 7.16
C THR A 77 21.32 5.78 7.86
N TYR A 78 22.15 6.69 7.32
CA TYR A 78 22.26 8.07 7.82
C TYR A 78 20.96 8.87 7.63
N LYS A 79 20.26 8.68 6.50
CA LYS A 79 18.93 9.29 6.25
C LYS A 79 17.77 8.59 6.99
N LEU A 80 17.89 7.32 7.36
CA LEU A 80 16.90 6.57 8.15
C LEU A 80 17.00 6.86 9.66
N LEU A 81 18.22 7.12 10.15
CA LEU A 81 18.47 7.67 11.48
C LEU A 81 18.22 9.17 11.56
N ASP A 82 17.92 9.81 10.43
CA ASP A 82 17.49 11.20 10.42
C ASP A 82 16.20 11.32 11.24
N PRO A 83 16.15 12.22 12.23
CA PRO A 83 15.03 12.33 13.16
C PRO A 83 13.68 12.52 12.43
N GLY A 84 13.69 13.06 11.20
CA GLY A 84 12.49 13.20 10.37
C GLY A 84 11.81 11.86 10.03
N PHE A 85 12.57 10.81 9.71
CA PHE A 85 12.00 9.50 9.35
C PHE A 85 11.44 8.78 10.58
N LEU A 86 12.14 8.84 11.71
CA LEU A 86 11.67 8.28 13.00
C LEU A 86 10.40 8.98 13.50
N VAL A 87 10.32 10.31 13.37
CA VAL A 87 9.11 11.07 13.72
C VAL A 87 7.96 10.71 12.78
N TYR A 88 8.21 10.59 11.48
CA TYR A 88 7.19 10.16 10.52
C TYR A 88 6.65 8.75 10.86
N LEU A 89 7.54 7.79 11.10
CA LEU A 89 7.19 6.40 11.36
C LEU A 89 6.42 6.24 12.69
N SER A 90 6.87 6.92 13.75
CA SER A 90 6.17 6.96 15.04
C SER A 90 4.82 7.68 14.96
N ALA A 91 4.72 8.78 14.21
CA ALA A 91 3.45 9.49 13.99
C ALA A 91 2.44 8.64 13.22
N VAL A 92 2.86 7.91 12.18
CA VAL A 92 2.01 7.00 11.42
C VAL A 92 1.49 5.86 12.31
N LEU A 93 2.34 5.26 13.13
CA LEU A 93 1.95 4.22 14.08
C LEU A 93 0.96 4.73 15.13
N LEU A 94 1.22 5.92 15.69
CA LEU A 94 0.31 6.57 16.65
C LEU A 94 -1.05 6.86 16.02
N LEU A 95 -1.07 7.43 14.80
CA LEU A 95 -2.30 7.73 14.08
C LEU A 95 -3.11 6.46 13.80
N CYS A 96 -2.45 5.38 13.35
CA CYS A 96 -3.07 4.07 13.16
C CYS A 96 -3.68 3.55 14.47
N SER A 97 -2.92 3.62 15.56
CA SER A 97 -3.38 3.18 16.89
C SER A 97 -4.63 3.96 17.33
N VAL A 98 -4.64 5.29 17.17
CA VAL A 98 -5.80 6.14 17.51
C VAL A 98 -7.02 5.79 16.66
N LEU A 99 -6.86 5.59 15.35
CA LEU A 99 -7.95 5.20 14.46
C LEU A 99 -8.55 3.84 14.85
N VAL A 100 -7.71 2.86 15.20
CA VAL A 100 -8.14 1.52 15.60
C VAL A 100 -8.80 1.51 16.98
N PHE A 101 -8.17 2.11 17.99
CA PHE A 101 -8.69 2.03 19.37
C PHE A 101 -9.83 3.02 19.66
N TYR A 102 -9.90 4.15 18.96
CA TYR A 102 -10.88 5.20 19.26
C TYR A 102 -11.98 5.35 18.21
N PHE A 103 -11.62 5.40 16.92
CA PHE A 103 -12.59 5.64 15.85
C PHE A 103 -13.32 4.37 15.39
N SER A 104 -12.62 3.23 15.33
CA SER A 104 -13.23 1.93 14.99
C SER A 104 -14.43 1.58 15.89
N PRO A 105 -14.34 1.61 17.24
CA PRO A 105 -15.47 1.24 18.09
C PRO A 105 -16.62 2.25 18.08
N ARG A 106 -16.37 3.54 17.84
CA ARG A 106 -17.42 4.59 17.86
C ARG A 106 -18.10 4.82 16.51
N VAL A 107 -17.37 4.75 15.41
CA VAL A 107 -17.85 5.21 14.08
C VAL A 107 -17.75 4.12 13.02
N GLY A 108 -17.04 3.02 13.28
CA GLY A 108 -16.83 1.93 12.30
C GLY A 108 -18.13 1.31 11.78
N ARG A 109 -19.17 1.20 12.63
CA ARG A 109 -20.47 0.65 12.23
C ARG A 109 -21.27 1.57 11.28
N SER A 110 -21.01 2.88 11.30
CA SER A 110 -21.78 3.86 10.51
C SER A 110 -21.06 4.28 9.22
N ASN A 111 -19.73 4.27 9.21
CA ASN A 111 -18.93 4.73 8.07
C ASN A 111 -17.84 3.71 7.72
N ILE A 112 -18.03 2.98 6.62
CA ILE A 112 -17.04 2.03 6.05
C ILE A 112 -15.69 2.70 5.75
N LEU A 113 -15.67 4.01 5.51
CA LEU A 113 -14.45 4.80 5.28
C LEU A 113 -13.43 4.68 6.42
N VAL A 114 -13.87 4.47 7.66
CA VAL A 114 -12.96 4.27 8.80
C VAL A 114 -12.14 3.00 8.61
N TYR A 115 -12.78 1.88 8.26
CA TYR A 115 -12.06 0.61 8.00
C TYR A 115 -11.15 0.70 6.78
N ILE A 116 -11.58 1.39 5.71
CA ILE A 116 -10.75 1.61 4.53
C ILE A 116 -9.48 2.40 4.91
N SER A 117 -9.63 3.48 5.69
CA SER A 117 -8.49 4.31 6.12
C SER A 117 -7.49 3.55 6.99
N VAL A 118 -7.97 2.71 7.92
CA VAL A 118 -7.12 1.85 8.76
C VAL A 118 -6.35 0.86 7.90
N CYS A 119 -7.04 0.18 6.97
CA CYS A 119 -6.41 -0.80 6.07
C CYS A 119 -5.35 -0.14 5.17
N SER A 120 -5.64 1.03 4.60
CA SER A 120 -4.68 1.77 3.78
C SER A 120 -3.43 2.19 4.54
N LEU A 121 -3.57 2.68 5.78
CA LEU A 121 -2.43 3.09 6.61
C LEU A 121 -1.56 1.90 7.04
N LEU A 122 -2.19 0.80 7.45
CA LEU A 122 -1.46 -0.43 7.80
C LEU A 122 -0.77 -1.06 6.59
N GLY A 123 -1.42 -1.03 5.41
CA GLY A 123 -0.83 -1.47 4.16
C GLY A 123 0.41 -0.65 3.78
N ALA A 124 0.32 0.68 3.87
CA ALA A 124 1.47 1.57 3.62
C ALA A 124 2.62 1.32 4.61
N PHE A 125 2.31 1.13 5.89
CA PHE A 125 3.29 0.80 6.92
C PHE A 125 4.00 -0.54 6.64
N THR A 126 3.24 -1.55 6.19
CA THR A 126 3.77 -2.89 5.88
C THR A 126 4.74 -2.84 4.71
N VAL A 127 4.39 -2.12 3.63
CA VAL A 127 5.27 -1.97 2.45
C VAL A 127 6.57 -1.25 2.82
N ALA A 128 6.49 -0.18 3.62
CA ALA A 128 7.68 0.52 4.12
C ALA A 128 8.55 -0.38 5.00
N SER A 129 7.94 -1.16 5.89
CA SER A 129 8.64 -2.09 6.79
C SER A 129 9.33 -3.24 6.03
N VAL A 130 8.65 -3.82 5.03
CA VAL A 130 9.23 -4.87 4.18
C VAL A 130 10.41 -4.33 3.36
N LYS A 131 10.28 -3.14 2.76
CA LYS A 131 11.40 -2.48 2.07
C LYS A 131 12.58 -2.24 3.03
N GLY A 132 12.31 -1.73 4.24
CA GLY A 132 13.35 -1.51 5.25
C GLY A 132 14.05 -2.81 5.68
N LEU A 133 13.29 -3.87 5.90
CA LEU A 133 13.83 -5.18 6.28
C LEU A 133 14.63 -5.85 5.15
N ALA A 134 14.14 -5.79 3.91
CA ALA A 134 14.84 -6.35 2.75
C ALA A 134 16.21 -5.70 2.54
N ILE A 135 16.31 -4.39 2.75
CA ILE A 135 17.58 -3.65 2.71
C ILE A 135 18.50 -4.11 3.86
N ALA A 136 17.97 -4.26 5.07
CA ALA A 136 18.76 -4.70 6.23
C ALA A 136 19.29 -6.15 6.11
N ILE A 137 18.54 -7.04 5.44
CA ILE A 137 18.94 -8.46 5.26
C ILE A 137 19.94 -8.62 4.11
N ASN A 138 19.90 -7.75 3.09
CA ASN A 138 20.84 -7.79 1.96
C ASN A 138 22.18 -7.07 2.28
N THR A 139 22.48 -6.94 3.57
CA THR A 139 23.72 -6.40 4.17
C THR A 139 24.48 -7.52 4.87
#